data_AF-A0AAX1QCM2-F1
#
_entry.id   AF-A0AAX1QCM2-F1
#
_cell.length_a   1.000
_cell.length_b   1.000
_cell.length_c   1.000
_cell.angle_alpha   90.00
_cell.angle_beta   90.00
_cell.angle_gamma   90.00
#
_symmetry.space_group_name_H-M   'P 1'
#
loop_
_entity.id
_entity.type
_entity.pdbx_description
1 polymer ?
#
loop_
_entity_poly.entity_id
_entity_poly.type
_entity_poly.pdbx_seq_one_letter_code
_entity_poly.pdbx_strand_id
1 'polypeptide(L)'
;MGDLAKLTGLTKRTIDYYTNMGLLEAERSTSNYRFYDRSCIEKIEYIEKCKKRNQTLEEIKKSLQEKEAEEIDILELRLKMKGLEKELNQVLDQKGDKDARDLLKKGLSKESFSLIQSLLLLLH
;
A
#
# COMPACT_ATOMS: atom_id res chain seq x y z
N MET A 1 7.97 -17.89 15.04
CA MET A 1 6.83 -18.15 15.97
C MET A 1 6.98 -17.46 17.33
N GLY A 2 8.01 -17.77 18.12
CA GLY A 2 8.17 -17.19 19.48
C GLY A 2 8.45 -15.68 19.49
N ASP A 3 9.21 -15.18 18.52
CA ASP A 3 9.58 -13.76 18.47
C ASP A 3 8.42 -12.88 18.02
N LEU A 4 7.64 -13.32 17.02
CA LEU A 4 6.44 -12.61 16.58
C LEU A 4 5.40 -12.49 17.71
N ALA A 5 5.21 -13.54 18.51
CA ALA A 5 4.35 -13.52 19.69
C ALA A 5 4.80 -12.49 20.73
N LYS A 6 6.11 -12.40 20.99
CA LYS A 6 6.68 -11.41 21.91
C LYS A 6 6.53 -9.97 21.39
N LEU A 7 6.77 -9.77 20.09
CA LEU A 7 6.72 -8.45 19.46
C LEU A 7 5.28 -7.90 19.37
N THR A 8 4.31 -8.76 19.10
CA THR A 8 2.90 -8.35 18.92
C THR A 8 2.05 -8.48 20.18
N GLY A 9 2.59 -9.08 21.25
CA GLY A 9 1.86 -9.38 22.47
C GLY A 9 0.79 -10.47 22.32
N LEU A 10 0.73 -11.14 21.16
CA LEU A 10 -0.23 -12.21 20.89
C LEU A 10 0.29 -13.57 21.34
N THR A 11 -0.64 -14.48 21.66
CA THR A 11 -0.26 -15.86 21.95
C THR A 11 0.14 -16.59 20.67
N LYS A 12 1.02 -17.60 20.80
CA LYS A 12 1.36 -18.50 19.68
C LYS A 12 0.11 -19.12 19.04
N ARG A 13 -0.90 -19.47 19.85
CA ARG A 13 -2.17 -20.03 19.39
C ARG A 13 -2.94 -19.06 18.49
N THR A 14 -2.94 -17.77 18.84
CA THR A 14 -3.58 -16.72 18.02
C THR A 14 -2.87 -16.57 16.67
N ILE A 15 -1.53 -16.58 16.67
CA ILE A 15 -0.73 -16.51 15.44
C ILE A 15 -0.96 -17.75 14.57
N ASP A 16 -0.98 -18.95 15.17
CA ASP A 16 -1.29 -20.20 14.47
C ASP A 16 -2.69 -20.16 13.85
N TYR A 17 -3.66 -19.62 14.57
CA TYR A 17 -5.03 -19.48 14.10
C TYR A 17 -5.11 -18.55 12.88
N TYR A 18 -4.48 -17.38 12.94
CA TYR A 18 -4.42 -16.46 11.79
C TYR A 18 -3.67 -17.05 10.60
N THR A 19 -2.60 -17.81 10.85
CA THR A 19 -1.85 -18.50 9.78
C THR A 19 -2.71 -19.56 9.10
N ASN A 20 -3.43 -20.38 9.87
CA ASN A 20 -4.29 -21.43 9.32
C ASN A 20 -5.50 -20.88 8.55
N MET A 21 -5.98 -19.69 8.91
CA MET A 21 -7.03 -18.98 8.18
C MET A 21 -6.52 -18.27 6.90
N GLY A 22 -5.20 -18.23 6.70
CA GLY A 22 -4.57 -17.50 5.60
C GLY A 22 -4.58 -15.98 5.77
N LEU A 23 -4.68 -15.49 7.01
CA LEU A 23 -4.53 -14.06 7.34
C LEU A 23 -3.05 -13.67 7.49
N LEU A 24 -2.19 -14.63 7.79
CA LEU A 24 -0.74 -14.45 7.88
C LEU A 24 -0.05 -15.49 7.00
N GLU A 25 0.94 -15.03 6.25
CA GLU A 25 1.79 -15.89 5.45
C GLU A 25 3.04 -16.26 6.25
N ALA A 26 3.41 -17.54 6.17
CA ALA A 26 4.59 -18.05 6.84
C ALA A 26 5.41 -18.88 5.86
N GLU A 27 6.69 -18.53 5.72
CA GLU A 27 7.63 -19.35 4.98
C GLU A 27 8.03 -20.57 5.81
N ARG A 28 8.12 -21.73 5.15
CA ARG A 28 8.62 -22.94 5.80
C ARG A 28 10.08 -23.14 5.46
N SER A 29 10.91 -23.30 6.47
CA SER A 29 12.27 -23.81 6.30
C SER A 29 12.26 -25.29 5.92
N THR A 30 13.38 -25.75 5.36
CA THR A 30 13.68 -27.17 5.09
C THR A 30 13.55 -28.05 6.34
N SER A 31 13.69 -27.49 7.54
CA SER A 31 13.48 -28.19 8.82
C SER A 31 12.04 -28.04 9.37
N ASN A 32 11.08 -27.65 8.53
CA ASN A 32 9.64 -27.50 8.84
C ASN A 32 9.31 -26.42 9.91
N TYR A 33 10.23 -25.51 10.20
CA TYR A 33 9.98 -24.33 11.03
C TYR A 33 9.30 -23.22 10.23
N ARG A 34 8.34 -22.53 10.85
CA ARG A 34 7.65 -21.36 10.28
C ARG A 34 8.37 -20.06 10.61
N PHE A 35 8.76 -19.36 9.55
CA PHE A 35 9.33 -18.01 9.56
C PHE A 35 8.25 -17.02 9.15
N TYR A 36 8.18 -15.90 9.88
CA TYR A 36 7.27 -14.81 9.61
C TYR A 36 8.10 -13.59 9.29
N ASP A 37 7.80 -12.96 8.17
CA ASP A 37 8.41 -11.69 7.81
C ASP A 37 7.88 -10.55 8.69
N ARG A 38 8.60 -9.43 8.75
CA ARG A 38 8.19 -8.24 9.50
C ARG A 38 6.87 -7.66 9.02
N SER A 39 6.52 -7.82 7.74
CA SER A 39 5.20 -7.47 7.18
C SER A 39 4.03 -8.10 7.96
N CYS A 40 4.24 -9.26 8.61
CA CYS A 40 3.23 -9.88 9.46
C CYS A 40 2.87 -9.04 10.70
N ILE A 41 3.78 -8.19 11.19
CA ILE A 41 3.52 -7.30 12.33
C ILE A 41 2.46 -6.26 11.93
N GLU A 42 2.62 -5.64 10.76
CA GLU A 42 1.66 -4.65 10.24
C GLU A 42 0.30 -5.28 9.96
N LYS A 43 0.27 -6.48 9.38
CA LYS A 43 -0.96 -7.27 9.20
C LYS A 43 -1.65 -7.55 10.54
N ILE A 44 -0.89 -7.95 11.57
CA ILE A 44 -1.45 -8.20 12.92
C ILE A 44 -2.04 -6.92 13.52
N GLU A 45 -1.34 -5.79 13.44
CA GLU A 45 -1.87 -4.51 13.93
C GLU A 45 -3.17 -4.11 13.22
N TYR A 46 -3.24 -4.34 11.90
CA TYR A 46 -4.45 -4.11 11.13
C TYR A 46 -5.61 -5.00 11.60
N ILE A 47 -5.36 -6.31 11.76
CA ILE A 47 -6.35 -7.28 12.25
C ILE A 47 -6.88 -6.85 13.63
N GLU A 48 -6.00 -6.45 14.55
CA GLU A 48 -6.43 -5.99 15.89
C GLU A 48 -7.23 -4.67 15.84
N LYS A 49 -6.87 -3.73 14.96
CA LYS A 49 -7.67 -2.51 14.73
C LYS A 49 -9.07 -2.83 14.19
N CYS A 50 -9.18 -3.77 13.25
CA CYS A 50 -10.46 -4.20 12.71
C CYS A 50 -11.33 -4.95 13.73
N LYS A 51 -10.71 -5.82 14.56
CA LYS A 51 -11.40 -6.51 15.65
C LYS A 51 -11.99 -5.53 16.67
N LYS A 52 -11.29 -4.44 16.97
CA LYS A 52 -11.83 -3.35 17.83
C LYS A 52 -13.07 -2.67 17.24
N ARG A 53 -13.27 -2.76 15.93
CA ARG A 53 -14.47 -2.26 15.23
C ARG A 53 -15.56 -3.33 15.07
N ASN A 54 -15.45 -4.46 15.77
CA ASN A 54 -16.37 -5.61 15.68
C ASN A 54 -16.48 -6.24 14.28
N GLN A 55 -15.47 -6.07 13.44
CA GLN A 55 -15.42 -6.75 12.14
C GLN A 55 -15.17 -8.24 12.32
N THR A 56 -15.81 -9.06 11.50
CA THR A 56 -15.56 -10.51 11.49
C THR A 56 -14.22 -10.82 10.85
N LEU A 57 -13.63 -11.98 11.17
CA LEU A 57 -12.35 -12.38 10.56
C LEU A 57 -12.44 -12.58 9.04
N GLU A 58 -13.63 -12.93 8.53
CA GLU A 58 -13.88 -13.03 7.09
C GLU A 58 -13.87 -11.65 6.41
N GLU A 59 -14.54 -10.65 7.01
CA GLU A 59 -14.48 -9.26 6.54
C GLU A 59 -13.07 -8.71 6.57
N ILE A 60 -12.33 -9.02 7.64
CA ILE A 60 -10.92 -8.61 7.79
C ILE A 60 -10.07 -9.23 6.69
N LYS A 61 -10.26 -10.53 6.41
CA LYS A 61 -9.54 -11.22 5.34
C LYS A 61 -9.82 -10.58 3.98
N LYS A 62 -11.09 -10.32 3.67
CA LYS A 62 -11.48 -9.69 2.41
C LYS A 62 -10.85 -8.31 2.24
N SER A 63 -10.92 -7.49 3.29
CA SER A 63 -10.32 -6.16 3.30
C SER A 63 -8.78 -6.19 3.16
N LEU A 64 -8.13 -7.20 3.75
CA LEU A 64 -6.68 -7.38 3.60
C LEU A 64 -6.31 -7.71 2.15
N GLN A 65 -7.09 -8.58 1.48
CA GLN A 65 -6.89 -8.92 0.08
C GLN A 65 -7.14 -7.75 -0.86
N GLU A 66 -8.17 -6.94 -0.59
CA GLU A 66 -8.45 -5.71 -1.35
C GLU A 66 -7.27 -4.73 -1.21
N LYS A 67 -6.74 -4.55 0.00
CA LYS A 67 -5.58 -3.69 0.25
C LYS A 67 -4.31 -4.17 -0.48
N GLU A 68 -4.03 -5.47 -0.46
CA GLU A 68 -2.90 -6.04 -1.19
C GLU A 68 -3.04 -5.87 -2.71
N ALA A 69 -4.27 -5.95 -3.24
CA ALA A 69 -4.54 -5.66 -4.64
C ALA A 69 -4.32 -4.17 -4.97
N GLU A 70 -4.74 -3.26 -4.09
CA GLU A 70 -4.52 -1.81 -4.25
C GLU A 70 -3.03 -1.43 -4.23
N GLU A 71 -2.20 -2.06 -3.39
CA GLU A 71 -0.75 -1.78 -3.34
C GLU A 71 -0.03 -2.13 -4.65
N ILE A 72 -0.46 -3.19 -5.34
CA ILE A 72 0.06 -3.54 -6.68
C ILE A 72 -0.33 -2.45 -7.70
N ASP A 73 -1.54 -1.88 -7.57
CA ASP A 73 -2.05 -0.83 -8.44
C ASP A 73 -1.24 0.47 -8.30
N ILE A 74 -0.75 0.83 -7.11
CA ILE A 74 0.02 2.08 -6.90
C ILE A 74 1.32 2.09 -7.69
N LEU A 75 2.04 0.97 -7.76
CA LEU A 75 3.28 0.88 -8.53
C LEU A 75 3.01 1.00 -10.04
N GLU A 76 1.97 0.31 -10.53
CA GLU A 76 1.56 0.39 -11.93
C GLU A 76 1.10 1.80 -12.29
N LEU A 77 0.30 2.44 -11.43
CA LEU A 77 -0.10 3.84 -11.56
C LEU A 77 1.11 4.77 -11.61
N ARG A 78 2.12 4.54 -10.77
CA ARG A 78 3.36 5.34 -10.75
C ARG A 78 4.14 5.21 -12.06
N LEU A 79 4.22 4.00 -12.61
CA LEU A 79 4.86 3.76 -13.90
C LEU A 79 4.09 4.42 -15.05
N LYS A 80 2.75 4.33 -15.05
CA LYS A 80 1.88 5.01 -16.01
C LYS A 80 2.03 6.53 -15.94
N MET A 81 2.02 7.12 -14.74
CA MET A 81 2.24 8.56 -14.55
C MET A 81 3.59 9.01 -15.12
N LYS A 82 4.66 8.25 -14.84
CA LYS A 82 6.00 8.54 -15.40
C LYS A 82 6.05 8.44 -16.92
N GLY A 83 5.31 7.48 -17.50
CA GLY A 83 5.14 7.35 -18.95
C GLY A 83 4.46 8.57 -19.57
N LEU A 84 3.32 8.97 -19.00
CA LEU A 84 2.56 10.15 -19.43
C LEU A 84 3.36 11.45 -19.32
N GLU A 85 4.15 11.63 -18.26
CA GLU A 85 5.05 12.78 -18.11
C GLU A 85 6.09 12.83 -19.25
N LYS A 86 6.61 11.68 -19.66
CA LYS A 86 7.59 11.59 -20.75
C LYS A 86 6.95 11.93 -22.09
N GLU A 87 5.76 11.39 -22.37
CA GLU A 87 5.00 11.68 -23.59
C GLU A 87 4.63 13.17 -23.68
N LEU A 88 4.15 13.74 -22.57
CA LEU A 88 3.83 15.17 -22.48
C LEU A 88 5.07 16.03 -22.77
N ASN A 89 6.21 15.70 -22.18
CA ASN A 89 7.46 16.44 -22.43
C ASN A 89 7.90 16.35 -23.89
N GLN A 90 7.77 15.18 -24.52
CA GLN A 90 8.09 15.01 -25.94
C GLN A 90 7.17 15.83 -26.85
N VAL A 91 5.86 15.85 -26.59
CA VAL A 91 4.91 16.67 -27.36
C VAL A 91 5.18 18.16 -27.19
N LEU A 92 5.53 18.59 -25.97
CA LEU A 92 5.89 19.98 -25.69
C LEU A 92 7.22 20.39 -26.34
N ASP A 93 8.20 19.49 -26.43
CA ASP A 93 9.46 19.73 -27.14
C ASP A 93 9.24 19.79 -28.66
N GLN A 94 8.39 18.92 -29.21
CA GLN A 94 8.06 18.90 -30.63
C GLN A 94 7.29 20.15 -31.09
N LYS A 95 6.45 20.73 -30.22
CA LYS A 95 5.72 21.97 -30.54
C LYS A 95 6.58 23.23 -30.45
N GLY A 96 7.80 23.17 -29.88
CA GLY A 96 8.70 24.33 -29.80
C GLY A 96 8.13 25.54 -29.05
N ASP A 97 7.02 25.37 -28.32
CA ASP A 97 6.22 26.47 -27.81
C ASP A 97 6.54 26.67 -26.31
N LYS A 98 7.61 27.41 -26.05
CA LYS A 98 8.01 27.82 -24.69
C LYS A 98 6.88 28.55 -23.97
N ASP A 99 6.05 29.29 -24.69
CA ASP A 99 4.93 30.05 -24.13
C ASP A 99 3.81 29.12 -23.70
N ALA A 100 3.50 28.06 -24.45
CA ALA A 100 2.55 27.02 -24.02
C ALA A 100 3.01 26.29 -22.75
N ARG A 101 4.32 26.05 -22.60
CA ARG A 101 4.89 25.46 -21.37
C ARG A 101 4.72 26.36 -20.16
N ASP A 102 5.00 27.66 -20.30
CA ASP A 102 4.85 28.63 -19.23
C ASP A 102 3.37 28.88 -18.88
N LEU A 103 2.47 28.84 -19.87
CA LEU A 103 1.02 28.94 -19.67
C LEU A 103 0.44 27.71 -19.00
N LEU A 104 0.92 26.49 -19.32
CA LEU A 104 0.50 25.26 -18.63
C LEU A 104 1.02 25.22 -17.19
N LYS A 105 2.27 25.62 -16.94
CA LYS A 105 2.83 25.72 -15.58
C LYS A 105 2.11 26.78 -14.74
N LYS A 106 1.69 27.88 -15.35
CA LYS A 106 0.88 28.92 -14.69
C LYS A 106 -0.61 28.54 -14.56
N GLY A 107 -1.12 27.73 -15.48
CA GLY A 107 -2.52 27.29 -15.57
C GLY A 107 -2.85 26.02 -14.78
N LEU A 108 -1.84 25.27 -14.33
CA LEU A 108 -1.95 24.33 -13.20
C LEU A 108 -2.21 25.16 -11.94
N SER A 109 -3.48 25.53 -11.81
CA SER A 109 -4.01 26.48 -10.87
C SER A 109 -3.63 26.16 -9.42
N LYS A 110 -3.68 27.20 -8.57
CA LYS A 110 -3.59 27.08 -7.11
C LYS A 110 -4.52 25.99 -6.57
N GLU A 111 -5.68 25.75 -7.20
CA GLU A 111 -6.59 24.67 -6.81
C GLU A 111 -6.00 23.28 -7.10
N SER A 112 -5.34 23.07 -8.25
CA SER A 112 -4.68 21.81 -8.59
C SER A 112 -3.51 21.54 -7.65
N PHE A 113 -2.74 22.58 -7.31
CA PHE A 113 -1.67 22.50 -6.34
C PHE A 113 -2.19 22.18 -4.93
N SER A 114 -3.28 22.84 -4.51
CA SER A 114 -3.93 22.56 -3.22
C SER A 114 -4.50 21.15 -3.16
N LEU A 115 -5.03 20.63 -4.27
CA LEU A 115 -5.52 19.26 -4.37
C LEU A 115 -4.36 18.25 -4.27
N ILE A 116 -3.28 18.47 -5.02
CA ILE A 116 -2.07 17.63 -4.98
C ILE A 116 -1.45 17.65 -3.58
N GLN A 117 -1.37 18.81 -2.94
CA GLN A 117 -0.84 18.96 -1.59
C GLN A 117 -1.74 18.28 -0.54
N SER A 118 -3.06 18.35 -0.71
CA SER A 118 -4.02 17.63 0.14
C SER A 118 -3.89 16.11 -0.02
N LEU A 119 -3.72 15.63 -1.25
CA LEU A 119 -3.52 14.21 -1.55
C LEU A 119 -2.18 13.70 -1.00
N LEU A 120 -1.10 14.49 -1.09
CA LEU A 120 0.21 14.17 -0.51
C LEU A 120 0.19 14.11 1.02
N LEU A 121 -0.65 14.90 1.68
CA LEU A 121 -0.86 14.88 3.13
C LEU A 121 -1.65 13.65 3.61
N LEU A 122 -2.49 13.05 2.76
CA LEU A 122 -3.27 11.85 3.09
C LEU A 122 -2.49 10.54 2.85
N LEU A 123 -1.35 10.60 2.16
CA LEU A 123 -0.49 9.46 1.83
C LEU A 123 0.69 9.25 2.81
N HIS A 124 0.79 10.07 3.87
CA HIS A 124 1.69 9.87 5.02
C HIS A 124 0.89 9.64 6.29
#